data_AF-A0A1D2MG42-F1
#
_entry.id   AF-A0A1D2MG42-F1
#
_cell.length_a   1.000
_cell.length_b   1.000
_cell.length_c   1.000
_cell.angle_alpha   90.00
_cell.angle_beta   90.00
_cell.angle_gamma   90.00
#
_symmetry.space_group_name_H-M   'P 1'
#
loop_
_entity.id
_entity.type
_entity.pdbx_description
1 polymer ?
#
loop_
_entity_poly.entity_id
_entity_poly.type
_entity_poly.pdbx_seq_one_letter_code
_entity_poly.pdbx_strand_id
1 'polypeptide(L)'
;MVDRLVNSEANARRIAAVESCFGSSGQPLAVPGRVLVGEGILTKMCRKKPKPRQFFLFNDTLVYGNIVLNKKKYNKQHIIPLEQVKLESLEDDGLLKNGFVIKTATKSFAVYAATPTEKAEWMGHIQKCVNDLLKKSGKKPTEQHAAVWVPDSEAAACQVCRNPFTFVNRRHHCRKCGSVICGPCSKNRALLPNQSKKPLRVCNPCHNSVSGKNQDGNQNSWAGNADSSGEDDSDDEGEENPSWSSAPKFYHGSNQLSYRN
;
A
#
# COMPACT_ATOMS: atom_id res chain seq x y z
N MET A 1 26.17 0.38 6.51
CA MET A 1 25.90 -1.08 6.62
C MET A 1 25.38 -1.64 5.30
N VAL A 2 24.41 -0.98 4.66
CA VAL A 2 23.97 -1.30 3.28
C VAL A 2 25.09 -1.00 2.26
N ASP A 3 25.94 0.00 2.53
CA ASP A 3 27.02 0.46 1.64
C ASP A 3 28.05 -0.63 1.31
N ARG A 4 28.20 -1.67 2.16
CA ARG A 4 29.07 -2.83 1.88
C ARG A 4 28.45 -3.83 0.90
N LEU A 5 27.14 -3.80 0.72
CA LEU A 5 26.40 -4.66 -0.21
C LEU A 5 26.17 -3.97 -1.56
N VAL A 6 26.24 -2.63 -1.58
CA VAL A 6 26.19 -1.82 -2.79
C VAL A 6 27.31 -2.31 -3.71
N ASN A 7 26.94 -2.86 -4.85
CA ASN A 7 27.84 -3.46 -5.86
C ASN A 7 28.43 -4.85 -5.52
N SER A 8 27.96 -5.54 -4.48
CA SER A 8 28.30 -6.96 -4.31
C SER A 8 27.62 -7.83 -5.37
N GLU A 9 28.33 -8.84 -5.88
CA GLU A 9 27.74 -9.83 -6.80
C GLU A 9 26.53 -10.53 -6.16
N ALA A 10 26.60 -10.79 -4.85
CA ALA A 10 25.50 -11.35 -4.08
C ALA A 10 24.24 -10.46 -4.11
N ASN A 11 24.39 -9.13 -4.00
CA ASN A 11 23.26 -8.22 -4.13
C ASN A 11 22.70 -8.24 -5.56
N ALA A 12 23.56 -8.15 -6.59
CA ALA A 12 23.12 -8.19 -7.99
C ALA A 12 22.31 -9.45 -8.30
N ARG A 13 22.79 -10.64 -7.85
CA ARG A 13 22.07 -11.91 -8.01
C ARG A 13 20.70 -11.91 -7.30
N ARG A 14 20.61 -11.31 -6.10
CA ARG A 14 19.32 -11.19 -5.38
C ARG A 14 18.34 -10.28 -6.12
N ILE A 15 18.78 -9.13 -6.62
CA ILE A 15 17.90 -8.23 -7.38
C ILE A 15 17.38 -8.92 -8.65
N ALA A 16 18.28 -9.58 -9.40
CA ALA A 16 17.91 -10.34 -10.59
C ALA A 16 16.91 -11.47 -10.27
N ALA A 17 17.05 -12.13 -9.12
CA ALA A 17 16.07 -13.14 -8.67
C ALA A 17 14.68 -12.52 -8.43
N VAL A 18 14.61 -11.33 -7.82
CA VAL A 18 13.33 -10.62 -7.63
C VAL A 18 12.69 -10.27 -8.97
N GLU A 19 13.45 -9.71 -9.92
CA GLU A 19 12.96 -9.40 -11.27
C GLU A 19 12.44 -10.65 -11.99
N SER A 20 13.19 -11.75 -11.92
CA SER A 20 12.80 -13.03 -12.52
C SER A 20 11.48 -13.56 -11.95
N CYS A 21 11.17 -13.30 -10.67
CA CYS A 21 9.90 -13.71 -10.08
C CYS A 21 8.70 -12.93 -10.65
N PHE A 22 8.88 -11.68 -11.08
CA PHE A 22 7.83 -10.91 -11.77
C PHE A 22 7.75 -11.19 -13.27
N GLY A 23 8.84 -11.68 -13.87
CA GLY A 23 8.92 -12.02 -15.28
C GLY A 23 8.65 -10.81 -16.19
N SER A 24 8.08 -11.06 -17.37
CA SER A 24 7.77 -10.01 -18.37
C SER A 24 6.71 -9.00 -17.93
N SER A 25 5.97 -9.29 -16.84
CA SER A 25 4.97 -8.38 -16.29
C SER A 25 5.57 -7.33 -15.33
N GLY A 26 6.82 -7.51 -14.91
CA GLY A 26 7.52 -6.62 -14.01
C GLY A 26 8.33 -5.54 -14.73
N GLN A 27 8.61 -4.46 -14.01
CA GLN A 27 9.59 -3.45 -14.37
C GLN A 27 10.97 -3.80 -13.80
N PRO A 28 12.05 -3.40 -14.48
CA PRO A 28 13.41 -3.55 -13.97
C PRO A 28 13.61 -2.85 -12.63
N LEU A 29 14.30 -3.54 -11.73
CA LEU A 29 14.69 -3.10 -10.40
C LEU A 29 16.20 -2.91 -10.29
N ALA A 30 17.02 -3.50 -11.17
CA ALA A 30 18.47 -3.29 -11.16
C ALA A 30 18.84 -1.86 -11.56
N VAL A 31 19.25 -1.05 -10.58
CA VAL A 31 19.80 0.30 -10.78
C VAL A 31 21.05 0.51 -9.92
N PRO A 32 21.99 1.37 -10.34
CA PRO A 32 23.19 1.66 -9.56
C PRO A 32 22.86 2.13 -8.13
N GLY A 33 23.56 1.59 -7.14
CA GLY A 33 23.37 1.97 -5.73
C GLY A 33 22.19 1.30 -5.02
N ARG A 34 21.31 0.58 -5.73
CA ARG A 34 20.18 -0.11 -5.12
C ARG A 34 20.60 -1.42 -4.46
N VAL A 35 20.08 -1.66 -3.26
CA VAL A 35 20.35 -2.87 -2.47
C VAL A 35 19.05 -3.46 -1.97
N LEU A 36 18.89 -4.78 -2.11
CA LEU A 36 17.80 -5.50 -1.47
C LEU A 36 18.11 -5.64 0.03
N VAL A 37 17.32 -4.97 0.86
CA VAL A 37 17.45 -4.92 2.32
C VAL A 37 16.68 -6.05 2.97
N GLY A 38 15.50 -6.41 2.46
CA GLY A 38 14.78 -7.57 2.94
C GLY A 38 13.60 -7.99 2.08
N GLU A 39 13.10 -9.19 2.32
CA GLU A 39 11.97 -9.77 1.60
C GLU A 39 11.11 -10.62 2.53
N GLY A 40 9.81 -10.73 2.24
CA GLY A 40 8.90 -11.58 3.02
C GLY A 40 7.44 -11.31 2.72
N ILE A 41 6.57 -12.11 3.33
CA ILE A 41 5.12 -11.99 3.15
C ILE A 41 4.54 -11.09 4.24
N LEU A 42 3.72 -10.12 3.83
CA LEU A 42 2.83 -9.41 4.74
C LEU A 42 1.38 -9.59 4.28
N THR A 43 0.47 -9.67 5.23
CA THR A 43 -0.96 -9.73 4.95
C THR A 43 -1.48 -8.32 4.76
N LYS A 44 -1.81 -7.95 3.52
CA LYS A 44 -2.32 -6.62 3.18
C LYS A 44 -3.83 -6.57 3.36
N MET A 45 -4.32 -5.60 4.13
CA MET A 45 -5.76 -5.31 4.18
C MET A 45 -6.21 -4.76 2.83
N CYS A 46 -7.13 -5.48 2.20
CA CYS A 46 -7.80 -5.05 0.97
C CYS A 46 -9.26 -4.74 1.30
N ARG A 47 -10.00 -4.14 0.34
CA ARG A 47 -11.39 -3.72 0.53
C ARG A 47 -12.29 -4.83 1.10
N LYS A 48 -12.17 -6.05 0.56
CA LYS A 48 -13.04 -7.19 0.88
C LYS A 48 -12.47 -8.13 1.94
N LYS A 49 -11.19 -8.48 1.81
CA LYS A 49 -10.52 -9.46 2.69
C LYS A 49 -9.01 -9.19 2.78
N PRO A 50 -8.36 -9.54 3.89
CA PRO A 50 -6.91 -9.58 3.97
C PRO A 50 -6.36 -10.55 2.91
N LYS A 51 -5.28 -10.17 2.22
CA LYS A 51 -4.61 -11.05 1.25
C LYS A 51 -3.09 -11.01 1.45
N PRO A 52 -2.39 -12.16 1.41
CA PRO A 52 -0.94 -12.18 1.47
C PRO A 52 -0.34 -11.54 0.21
N ARG A 53 0.74 -10.80 0.40
CA ARG A 53 1.52 -10.17 -0.66
C ARG A 53 2.99 -10.37 -0.36
N GLN A 54 3.78 -10.66 -1.38
CA GLN A 54 5.23 -10.68 -1.25
C GLN A 54 5.72 -9.24 -1.29
N PHE A 55 6.50 -8.83 -0.29
CA PHE A 55 7.16 -7.54 -0.21
C PHE A 55 8.68 -7.69 -0.35
N PHE A 56 9.29 -6.69 -0.97
CA PHE A 56 10.73 -6.54 -1.15
C PHE A 56 11.09 -5.10 -0.76
N LEU A 57 11.85 -4.95 0.31
CA LEU A 57 12.41 -3.67 0.72
C LEU A 57 13.77 -3.48 0.06
N PHE A 58 13.87 -2.47 -0.79
CA PHE A 58 15.15 -1.93 -1.23
C PHE A 58 15.50 -0.69 -0.39
N ASN A 59 16.74 -0.25 -0.47
CA ASN A 59 17.20 0.94 0.25
C ASN A 59 16.56 2.26 -0.23
N ASP A 60 15.94 2.28 -1.42
CA ASP A 60 15.33 3.45 -2.05
C ASP A 60 13.84 3.27 -2.40
N THR A 61 13.37 2.03 -2.53
CA THR A 61 11.99 1.70 -2.89
C THR A 61 11.45 0.51 -2.12
N LEU A 62 10.16 0.52 -1.82
CA LEU A 62 9.40 -0.65 -1.39
C LEU A 62 8.69 -1.24 -2.60
N VAL A 63 8.83 -2.54 -2.84
CA VAL A 63 8.17 -3.26 -3.93
C VAL A 63 7.26 -4.33 -3.35
N TYR A 64 6.08 -4.52 -3.91
CA TYR A 64 5.24 -5.67 -3.57
C TYR A 64 4.43 -6.17 -4.75
N GLY A 65 3.95 -7.42 -4.67
CA GLY A 65 3.14 -8.05 -5.70
C GLY A 65 2.18 -9.10 -5.16
N ASN A 66 1.23 -9.49 -6.00
CA ASN A 66 0.37 -10.63 -5.74
C ASN A 66 1.17 -11.92 -5.85
N ILE A 67 0.91 -12.87 -4.96
CA ILE A 67 1.50 -14.21 -5.01
C ILE A 67 0.65 -15.07 -5.95
N VAL A 68 1.28 -15.63 -6.98
CA VAL A 68 0.66 -16.60 -7.89
C VAL A 68 0.84 -18.02 -7.32
N LEU A 69 -0.07 -18.94 -7.65
CA LEU A 69 0.02 -20.36 -7.29
C LEU A 69 1.45 -20.89 -7.53
N ASN A 70 1.95 -21.73 -6.62
CA ASN A 70 3.33 -22.23 -6.50
C ASN A 70 4.37 -21.30 -5.84
N LYS A 71 3.98 -20.16 -5.25
CA LYS A 71 4.84 -19.32 -4.36
C LYS A 71 6.19 -18.88 -4.97
N LYS A 72 6.34 -18.91 -6.30
CA LYS A 72 7.60 -18.59 -7.01
C LYS A 72 7.45 -17.53 -8.10
N LYS A 73 6.22 -17.09 -8.40
CA LYS A 73 5.92 -16.05 -9.37
C LYS A 73 5.01 -15.00 -8.76
N TYR A 74 5.24 -13.75 -9.13
CA TYR A 74 4.49 -12.59 -8.65
C TYR A 74 3.94 -11.79 -9.82
N ASN A 75 2.78 -11.17 -9.65
CA ASN A 75 2.21 -10.24 -10.63
C ASN A 75 1.71 -8.96 -9.94
N LYS A 76 1.21 -8.00 -10.74
CA LYS A 76 0.78 -6.66 -10.27
C LYS A 76 1.88 -6.00 -9.41
N GLN A 77 3.06 -5.84 -10.01
CA GLN A 77 4.20 -5.22 -9.34
C GLN A 77 3.87 -3.76 -8.99
N HIS A 78 4.01 -3.42 -7.72
CA HIS A 78 3.87 -2.07 -7.21
C HIS A 78 5.21 -1.59 -6.69
N ILE A 79 5.70 -0.47 -7.21
CA ILE A 79 6.97 0.15 -6.83
C ILE A 79 6.67 1.49 -6.14
N ILE A 80 7.09 1.63 -4.89
CA ILE A 80 6.82 2.80 -4.05
C ILE A 80 8.15 3.42 -3.61
N PRO A 81 8.49 4.64 -4.08
CA PRO A 81 9.65 5.37 -3.60
C PRO A 81 9.57 5.61 -2.08
N LEU A 82 10.63 5.25 -1.35
CA LEU A 82 10.62 5.32 0.12
C LEU A 82 10.62 6.75 0.65
N GLU A 83 11.15 7.73 -0.10
CA GLU A 83 11.11 9.15 0.30
C GLU A 83 9.69 9.65 0.64
N GLN A 84 8.66 8.98 0.10
CA GLN A 84 7.25 9.34 0.28
C GLN A 84 6.51 8.45 1.28
N VAL A 85 7.22 7.57 2.00
CA VAL A 85 6.63 6.60 2.91
C VAL A 85 6.67 7.11 4.34
N LYS A 86 5.50 7.05 5.01
CA LYS A 86 5.38 7.21 6.46
C LYS A 86 4.72 5.97 7.05
N LEU A 87 5.23 5.53 8.20
CA LEU A 87 4.67 4.40 8.94
C LEU A 87 3.86 4.86 10.13
N GLU A 88 2.85 4.08 10.48
CA GLU A 88 2.05 4.24 11.69
C GLU A 88 1.72 2.86 12.24
N SER A 89 2.03 2.61 13.51
CA SER A 89 1.66 1.35 14.16
C SER A 89 0.14 1.29 14.32
N LEU A 90 -0.45 0.11 14.11
CA LEU A 90 -1.83 -0.16 14.51
C LEU A 90 -1.85 -0.89 15.84
N GLU A 91 -2.88 -0.61 16.63
CA GLU A 91 -3.25 -1.38 17.80
C GLU A 91 -3.81 -2.73 17.36
N ASP A 92 -3.63 -3.74 18.20
CA ASP A 92 -4.17 -5.07 17.95
C ASP A 92 -5.69 -5.05 18.19
N ASP A 93 -6.45 -5.54 17.22
CA ASP A 93 -7.91 -5.63 17.31
C ASP A 93 -8.39 -7.05 16.96
N GLY A 94 -8.90 -7.76 17.98
CA GLY A 94 -9.39 -9.13 17.86
C GLY A 94 -8.36 -10.10 17.23
N LEU A 95 -8.67 -10.57 16.03
CA LEU A 95 -7.85 -11.54 15.28
C LEU A 95 -6.74 -10.87 14.46
N LEU A 96 -6.78 -9.55 14.25
CA LEU A 96 -5.82 -8.82 13.46
C LEU A 96 -4.77 -8.19 14.38
N LYS A 97 -3.65 -8.90 14.53
CA LYS A 97 -2.52 -8.49 15.37
C LYS A 97 -1.30 -8.10 14.53
N ASN A 98 -0.39 -7.36 15.13
CA ASN A 98 0.87 -6.97 14.51
C ASN A 98 0.67 -6.10 13.26
N GLY A 99 -0.35 -5.23 13.28
CA GLY A 99 -0.67 -4.34 12.19
C GLY A 99 0.17 -3.06 12.16
N PHE A 100 0.40 -2.53 10.95
CA PHE A 100 0.89 -1.16 10.74
C PHE A 100 0.41 -0.62 9.38
N VAL A 101 0.30 0.70 9.27
CA VAL A 101 -0.06 1.40 8.04
C VAL A 101 1.21 1.84 7.32
N ILE A 102 1.25 1.56 6.02
CA ILE A 102 2.20 2.15 5.07
C ILE A 102 1.46 3.28 4.36
N LYS A 103 1.78 4.52 4.72
CA LYS A 103 1.24 5.72 4.06
C LYS A 103 2.09 6.07 2.85
N THR A 104 1.44 6.34 1.73
CA THR A 104 2.11 6.76 0.48
C THR A 104 1.34 7.92 -0.17
N ALA A 105 1.95 8.60 -1.14
CA ALA A 105 1.29 9.70 -1.86
C ALA A 105 0.03 9.25 -2.61
N THR A 106 0.05 8.05 -3.21
CA THR A 106 -0.98 7.56 -4.12
C THR A 106 -1.95 6.58 -3.48
N LYS A 107 -1.48 5.70 -2.59
CA LYS A 107 -2.28 4.61 -2.00
C LYS A 107 -1.71 4.16 -0.66
N SER A 108 -2.38 4.52 0.43
CA SER A 108 -2.04 4.06 1.78
C SER A 108 -2.81 2.79 2.12
N PHE A 109 -2.19 1.90 2.89
CA PHE A 109 -2.79 0.60 3.23
C PHE A 109 -2.23 0.03 4.54
N ALA A 110 -3.08 -0.73 5.23
CA ALA A 110 -2.67 -1.51 6.39
C ALA A 110 -2.07 -2.86 5.94
N VAL A 111 -1.05 -3.29 6.66
CA VAL A 111 -0.42 -4.61 6.54
C VAL A 111 -0.26 -5.22 7.94
N TYR A 112 -0.22 -6.54 7.99
CA TYR A 112 -0.08 -7.32 9.22
C TYR A 112 1.05 -8.33 9.03
N ALA A 113 1.99 -8.35 9.99
CA ALA A 113 3.06 -9.34 10.07
C ALA A 113 2.60 -10.58 10.85
N ALA A 114 3.28 -11.72 10.68
CA ALA A 114 2.89 -12.94 11.38
C ALA A 114 3.20 -12.86 12.89
N THR A 115 4.26 -12.14 13.26
CA THR A 115 4.69 -11.99 14.65
C THR A 115 4.99 -10.52 15.02
N PRO A 116 5.00 -10.19 16.32
CA PRO A 116 5.43 -8.86 16.79
C PRO A 116 6.87 -8.53 16.38
N THR A 117 7.75 -9.53 16.39
CA THR A 117 9.16 -9.38 15.97
C THR A 117 9.24 -9.00 14.50
N GLU A 118 8.51 -9.71 13.63
CA GLU A 118 8.48 -9.39 12.20
C GLU A 118 7.93 -7.99 11.94
N LYS A 119 6.87 -7.56 12.65
CA LYS A 119 6.37 -6.18 12.60
C LYS A 119 7.48 -5.19 12.94
N ALA A 120 8.18 -5.41 14.05
CA ALA A 120 9.26 -4.52 14.50
C ALA A 120 10.41 -4.45 13.49
N GLU A 121 10.83 -5.58 12.92
CA GLU A 121 11.88 -5.63 11.91
C GLU A 121 11.48 -4.90 10.62
N TRP A 122 10.28 -5.17 10.07
CA TRP A 122 9.78 -4.48 8.89
C TRP A 122 9.70 -2.97 9.10
N MET A 123 9.07 -2.52 10.19
CA MET A 123 8.94 -1.10 10.48
C MET A 123 10.30 -0.44 10.69
N GLY A 124 11.20 -1.08 11.45
CA GLY A 124 12.54 -0.58 11.74
C GLY A 124 13.39 -0.44 10.47
N HIS A 125 13.41 -1.46 9.61
CA HIS A 125 14.18 -1.43 8.36
C HIS A 125 13.62 -0.41 7.36
N ILE A 126 12.30 -0.32 7.20
CA ILE A 126 11.69 0.69 6.33
C ILE A 126 12.03 2.09 6.87
N GLN A 127 11.80 2.36 8.15
CA GLN A 127 12.05 3.68 8.74
C GLN A 127 13.52 4.08 8.61
N LYS A 128 14.44 3.12 8.81
CA LYS A 128 15.87 3.36 8.61
C LYS A 128 16.18 3.76 7.17
N CYS A 129 15.65 3.05 6.17
CA CYS A 129 15.87 3.37 4.76
C CYS A 129 15.31 4.76 4.40
N VAL A 130 14.09 5.09 4.87
CA VAL A 130 13.49 6.42 4.69
C VAL A 130 14.39 7.51 5.28
N ASN A 131 14.85 7.34 6.52
CA ASN A 131 15.71 8.32 7.20
C ASN A 131 17.05 8.50 6.48
N ASP A 132 17.68 7.40 6.05
CA ASP A 132 18.94 7.43 5.31
C ASP A 132 18.80 8.19 3.98
N LEU A 133 17.68 7.99 3.26
CA LEU A 133 17.39 8.70 2.00
C LEU A 133 17.13 10.20 2.21
N LEU A 134 16.33 10.56 3.21
CA LEU A 134 16.04 11.97 3.51
C LEU A 134 17.30 12.70 3.94
N LYS A 135 18.16 12.06 4.75
CA LYS A 135 19.47 12.62 5.13
C LYS A 135 20.39 12.82 3.92
N LYS A 136 20.43 11.87 2.99
CA LYS A 136 21.26 11.95 1.78
C LYS A 136 20.74 12.98 0.78
N SER A 137 19.42 13.12 0.62
CA SER A 137 18.80 14.02 -0.35
C SER A 137 18.62 15.46 0.17
N GLY A 138 18.65 15.67 1.49
CA GLY A 138 18.32 16.95 2.11
C GLY A 138 16.83 17.33 2.03
N LYS A 139 15.97 16.44 1.52
CA LYS A 139 14.53 16.67 1.39
C LYS A 139 13.84 16.54 2.75
N LYS A 140 12.72 17.24 2.91
CA LYS A 140 11.81 17.05 4.04
C LYS A 140 10.85 15.87 3.77
N PRO A 141 10.39 15.16 4.81
CA PRO A 141 9.34 14.15 4.66
C PRO A 141 8.08 14.74 4.01
N THR A 142 7.40 13.97 3.18
CA THR A 142 6.08 14.38 2.67
C THR A 142 5.06 14.37 3.81
N GLU A 143 4.17 15.37 3.84
CA GLU A 143 3.06 15.42 4.80
C GLU A 143 1.74 14.91 4.18
N GLN A 144 1.61 15.04 2.85
CA GLN A 144 0.40 14.65 2.14
C GLN A 144 0.47 13.19 1.70
N HIS A 145 -0.45 12.39 2.22
CA HIS A 145 -0.60 10.97 1.90
C HIS A 145 -2.04 10.65 1.53
N ALA A 146 -2.25 9.62 0.71
CA ALA A 146 -3.58 9.10 0.44
C ALA A 146 -4.21 8.54 1.73
N ALA A 147 -5.54 8.58 1.82
CA ALA A 147 -6.24 7.97 2.96
C ALA A 147 -6.16 6.44 2.90
N VAL A 148 -6.14 5.80 4.07
CA VAL A 148 -6.40 4.36 4.18
C VAL A 148 -7.89 4.14 4.00
N TRP A 149 -8.27 3.17 3.17
CA TRP A 149 -9.67 2.87 2.93
C TRP A 149 -10.22 2.01 4.04
N VAL A 150 -11.41 2.36 4.51
CA VAL A 150 -12.18 1.55 5.46
C VAL A 150 -12.58 0.24 4.77
N PRO A 151 -12.29 -0.93 5.37
CA PRO A 151 -12.74 -2.22 4.87
C PRO A 151 -14.26 -2.30 4.75
N ASP A 152 -14.77 -3.03 3.74
CA ASP A 152 -16.21 -3.14 3.50
C ASP A 152 -16.96 -3.79 4.67
N SER A 153 -16.30 -4.71 5.37
CA SER A 153 -16.81 -5.42 6.56
C SER A 153 -17.05 -4.49 7.75
N GLU A 154 -16.31 -3.37 7.84
CA GLU A 154 -16.43 -2.39 8.92
C GLU A 154 -17.50 -1.32 8.62
N ALA A 155 -18.06 -1.32 7.40
CA ALA A 155 -19.05 -0.35 6.97
C ALA A 155 -20.35 -1.05 6.55
N ALA A 156 -21.24 -1.28 7.52
CA ALA A 156 -22.59 -1.77 7.29
C ALA A 156 -23.52 -0.73 6.62
N ALA A 157 -23.21 0.55 6.78
CA ALA A 157 -23.99 1.66 6.27
C ALA A 157 -23.09 2.79 5.73
N CYS A 158 -23.67 3.66 4.91
CA CYS A 158 -22.97 4.82 4.38
C CYS A 158 -22.44 5.71 5.50
N GLN A 159 -21.14 6.02 5.50
CA GLN A 159 -20.50 6.87 6.51
C GLN A 159 -20.82 8.37 6.34
N VAL A 160 -21.70 8.73 5.41
CA VAL A 160 -22.23 10.09 5.23
C VAL A 160 -23.71 10.15 5.66
N CYS A 161 -24.60 9.43 4.96
CA CYS A 161 -26.04 9.50 5.25
C CYS A 161 -26.58 8.40 6.18
N ARG A 162 -25.73 7.46 6.62
CA ARG A 162 -26.10 6.34 7.50
C ARG A 162 -27.11 5.33 6.93
N ASN A 163 -27.51 5.45 5.67
CA ASN A 163 -28.35 4.44 5.03
C ASN A 163 -27.60 3.09 4.90
N PRO A 164 -28.24 1.96 5.26
CA PRO A 164 -27.65 0.62 5.15
C PRO A 164 -27.29 0.27 3.70
N PHE A 165 -26.18 -0.43 3.51
CA PHE A 165 -25.84 -0.97 2.19
C PHE A 165 -26.66 -2.23 1.89
N THR A 166 -27.07 -2.37 0.63
CA THR A 166 -27.86 -3.49 0.11
C THR A 166 -27.37 -3.87 -1.29
N PHE A 167 -27.98 -4.86 -1.94
CA PHE A 167 -27.63 -5.23 -3.32
C PHE A 167 -27.81 -4.07 -4.32
N VAL A 168 -28.76 -3.17 -4.07
CA VAL A 168 -29.03 -1.97 -4.89
C VAL A 168 -28.33 -0.72 -4.35
N ASN A 169 -28.24 -0.57 -3.02
CA ASN A 169 -27.46 0.50 -2.40
C ASN A 169 -26.02 0.03 -2.17
N ARG A 170 -25.20 0.13 -3.21
CA ARG A 170 -23.83 -0.42 -3.24
C ARG A 170 -22.82 0.47 -2.52
N ARG A 171 -21.73 -0.17 -2.05
CA ARG A 171 -20.57 0.48 -1.42
C ARG A 171 -19.67 1.16 -2.46
N HIS A 172 -19.16 2.34 -2.12
CA HIS A 172 -18.11 3.03 -2.85
C HIS A 172 -17.12 3.67 -1.88
N HIS A 173 -15.85 3.82 -2.23
CA HIS A 173 -14.88 4.52 -1.37
C HIS A 173 -14.67 5.98 -1.81
N CYS A 174 -14.60 6.91 -0.86
CA CYS A 174 -14.09 8.25 -1.13
C CYS A 174 -12.57 8.20 -1.32
N ARG A 175 -12.04 8.69 -2.44
CA ARG A 175 -10.58 8.68 -2.68
C ARG A 175 -9.81 9.69 -1.81
N LYS A 176 -10.47 10.73 -1.31
CA LYS A 176 -9.87 11.73 -0.43
C LYS A 176 -9.81 11.28 1.03
N CYS A 177 -10.89 10.74 1.58
CA CYS A 177 -10.98 10.40 3.02
C CYS A 177 -11.04 8.90 3.33
N GLY A 178 -11.14 8.02 2.34
CA GLY A 178 -11.15 6.56 2.53
C GLY A 178 -12.47 5.96 3.01
N SER A 179 -13.46 6.78 3.38
CA SER A 179 -14.76 6.31 3.89
C SER A 179 -15.59 5.58 2.84
N VAL A 180 -16.41 4.64 3.30
CA VAL A 180 -17.40 3.90 2.51
C VAL A 180 -18.71 4.68 2.44
N ILE A 181 -19.16 4.96 1.23
CA ILE A 181 -20.27 5.85 0.89
C ILE A 181 -21.17 5.24 -0.19
N CYS A 182 -22.43 5.66 -0.25
CA CYS A 182 -23.36 5.28 -1.30
C CYS A 182 -23.22 6.16 -2.55
N GLY A 183 -23.85 5.72 -3.65
CA GLY A 183 -23.92 6.49 -4.90
C GLY A 183 -24.46 7.92 -4.71
N PRO A 184 -25.60 8.12 -4.02
CA PRO A 184 -26.15 9.45 -3.73
C PRO A 184 -25.22 10.39 -2.97
N CYS A 185 -24.40 9.87 -2.05
CA CYS A 185 -23.42 10.66 -1.28
C CYS A 185 -22.10 10.90 -2.02
N SER A 186 -21.99 10.47 -3.28
CA SER A 186 -20.74 10.48 -4.06
C SER A 186 -20.94 10.82 -5.53
N LYS A 187 -21.89 11.73 -5.82
CA LYS A 187 -22.22 12.15 -7.18
C LYS A 187 -21.09 12.92 -7.87
N ASN A 188 -20.22 13.55 -7.10
CA ASN A 188 -19.15 14.41 -7.61
C ASN A 188 -17.77 13.72 -7.60
N ARG A 189 -16.87 14.23 -8.44
CA ARG A 189 -15.48 13.82 -8.54
C ARG A 189 -14.57 15.02 -8.30
N ALA A 190 -13.39 14.80 -7.75
CA ALA A 190 -12.39 15.85 -7.51
C ALA A 190 -11.02 15.43 -8.04
N LEU A 191 -10.24 16.39 -8.52
CA LEU A 191 -8.84 16.15 -8.88
C LEU A 191 -8.03 15.99 -7.60
N LEU A 192 -7.32 14.85 -7.48
CA LEU A 192 -6.38 14.58 -6.38
C LEU A 192 -4.99 14.39 -7.00
N PRO A 193 -4.19 15.46 -7.16
CA PRO A 193 -2.99 15.46 -8.00
C PRO A 193 -1.97 14.37 -7.64
N ASN A 194 -1.82 14.07 -6.35
CA ASN A 194 -0.90 13.04 -5.86
C ASN A 194 -1.39 11.61 -6.09
N GLN A 195 -2.66 11.41 -6.49
CA GLN A 195 -3.25 10.08 -6.73
C GLN A 195 -3.56 9.83 -8.21
N SER A 196 -4.02 10.84 -8.95
CA SER A 196 -4.37 10.70 -10.36
C SER A 196 -4.43 12.06 -11.08
N LYS A 197 -4.09 12.04 -12.38
CA LYS A 197 -4.32 13.16 -13.30
C LYS A 197 -5.80 13.33 -13.68
N LYS A 198 -6.64 12.32 -13.42
CA LYS A 198 -8.08 12.33 -13.71
C LYS A 198 -8.90 12.54 -12.42
N PRO A 199 -10.08 13.19 -12.49
CA PRO A 199 -10.96 13.32 -11.34
C PRO A 199 -11.42 11.97 -10.75
N LEU A 200 -11.27 11.84 -9.42
CA LEU A 200 -11.60 10.64 -8.66
C LEU A 200 -12.89 10.83 -7.85
N ARG A 201 -13.62 9.73 -7.62
CA ARG A 201 -14.85 9.74 -6.80
C ARG A 201 -14.56 10.23 -5.39
N VAL A 202 -15.29 11.22 -4.92
CA VAL A 202 -15.21 11.73 -3.56
C VAL A 202 -16.61 11.81 -2.95
N CYS A 203 -16.70 11.75 -1.62
CA CYS A 203 -17.95 12.05 -0.95
C CYS A 203 -18.31 13.53 -1.10
N ASN A 204 -19.59 13.87 -1.00
CA ASN A 204 -20.05 15.25 -1.09
C ASN A 204 -19.32 16.18 -0.10
N PRO A 205 -19.09 15.81 1.20
CA PRO A 205 -18.29 16.62 2.11
C PRO A 205 -16.86 16.89 1.60
N CYS A 206 -16.18 15.87 1.09
CA CYS A 206 -14.83 16.01 0.53
C CYS A 206 -14.81 16.90 -0.71
N HIS A 207 -15.80 16.76 -1.59
CA HIS A 207 -15.92 17.60 -2.78
C HIS A 207 -16.08 19.07 -2.43
N ASN A 208 -16.96 19.39 -1.47
CA ASN A 208 -17.20 20.76 -1.01
C ASN A 208 -15.93 21.39 -0.42
N SER A 209 -15.20 20.62 0.41
CA SER A 209 -13.92 21.03 0.97
C SER A 209 -12.83 21.27 -0.09
N VAL A 210 -12.77 20.49 -1.16
CA VAL A 210 -11.78 20.70 -2.25
C VAL A 210 -12.17 21.90 -3.12
N SER A 211 -13.47 22.13 -3.32
CA SER A 211 -13.97 23.17 -4.22
C SER A 211 -13.96 24.57 -3.61
N GLY A 212 -13.48 24.74 -2.37
CA GLY A 212 -13.49 26.03 -1.67
C GLY A 212 -14.89 26.59 -1.38
N LYS A 213 -15.94 25.80 -1.59
CA LYS A 213 -17.32 26.21 -1.31
C LYS A 213 -17.59 26.03 0.18
N ASN A 214 -17.16 27.00 0.99
CA ASN A 214 -17.97 27.39 2.14
C ASN A 214 -19.37 27.74 1.62
N GLN A 215 -20.39 27.35 2.39
CA GLN A 215 -21.80 27.40 2.01
C GLN A 215 -22.12 28.71 1.27
N ASP A 216 -22.52 28.61 0.01
CA ASP A 216 -23.64 29.35 -0.57
C ASP A 216 -24.03 28.72 -1.91
N GLY A 217 -25.33 28.52 -2.07
CA GLY A 217 -25.90 27.72 -3.14
C GLY A 217 -25.63 28.30 -4.51
N ASN A 218 -25.10 27.47 -5.41
CA ASN A 218 -25.62 27.42 -6.77
C ASN A 218 -25.20 26.11 -7.44
N GLN A 219 -26.20 25.41 -7.97
CA GLN A 219 -26.04 24.21 -8.76
C GLN A 219 -25.38 24.60 -10.07
N ASN A 220 -24.24 23.98 -10.40
CA ASN A 220 -23.82 23.92 -11.79
C ASN A 220 -23.66 22.45 -12.17
N SER A 221 -24.54 22.05 -13.07
CA SER A 221 -24.73 20.72 -13.60
C SER A 221 -23.70 20.49 -14.71
N TRP A 222 -22.75 19.60 -14.45
CA TRP A 222 -22.10 18.85 -15.52
C TRP A 222 -22.72 17.46 -15.56
N ALA A 223 -23.79 17.37 -16.33
CA ALA A 223 -24.32 16.11 -16.83
C ALA A 223 -23.42 15.62 -17.98
N GLY A 224 -23.15 14.31 -18.01
CA GLY A 224 -22.65 13.65 -19.22
C GLY A 224 -21.51 12.66 -18.99
N ASN A 225 -21.88 11.42 -18.67
CA ASN A 225 -21.25 10.12 -18.96
C ASN A 225 -19.74 10.00 -19.22
N ALA A 226 -19.08 9.18 -18.41
CA ALA A 226 -18.81 7.78 -18.79
C ALA A 226 -18.33 7.01 -17.56
N ASP A 227 -18.93 5.86 -17.33
CA ASP A 227 -18.49 4.89 -16.35
C ASP A 227 -17.14 4.34 -16.83
N SER A 228 -16.04 4.88 -16.28
CA SER A 228 -14.75 4.21 -16.35
C SER A 228 -14.61 3.46 -15.04
N SER A 229 -15.02 2.20 -15.10
CA SER A 229 -14.67 1.12 -14.19
C SER A 229 -13.17 1.21 -13.92
N GLY A 230 -12.82 1.81 -12.80
CA GLY A 230 -11.43 1.88 -12.36
C GLY A 230 -10.99 0.47 -12.01
N GLU A 231 -10.17 -0.10 -12.86
CA GLU A 231 -9.30 -1.27 -12.65
C GLU A 231 -9.83 -2.18 -11.54
N ASP A 232 -10.78 -3.03 -11.95
CA ASP A 232 -11.31 -4.10 -11.13
C ASP A 232 -10.19 -5.09 -10.80
N ASP A 233 -9.73 -5.09 -9.55
CA ASP A 233 -9.09 -6.26 -8.94
C ASP A 233 -10.17 -7.31 -8.62
N SER A 234 -10.85 -7.80 -9.65
CA SER A 234 -11.73 -8.96 -9.59
C SER A 234 -10.95 -10.20 -9.99
N ASP A 235 -10.15 -10.72 -9.06
CA ASP A 235 -9.63 -12.08 -9.13
C ASP A 235 -10.35 -12.89 -8.04
N ASP A 236 -11.48 -13.47 -8.45
CA ASP A 236 -12.08 -14.66 -7.87
C ASP A 236 -11.44 -15.84 -8.60
N GLU A 237 -10.65 -16.64 -7.90
CA GLU A 237 -10.29 -18.02 -8.22
C GLU A 237 -9.62 -18.66 -6.99
N GLY A 238 -10.07 -19.89 -6.67
CA GLY A 238 -9.33 -20.92 -5.95
C GLY A 238 -9.08 -20.69 -4.46
N GLU A 239 -9.90 -21.31 -3.62
CA GLU A 239 -9.48 -21.70 -2.26
C GLU A 239 -8.32 -22.69 -2.37
N GLU A 240 -7.22 -22.37 -1.69
CA GLU A 240 -6.36 -23.33 -1.04
C GLU A 240 -5.50 -22.56 -0.03
N ASN A 241 -5.41 -23.07 1.20
CA ASN A 241 -4.72 -22.43 2.31
C ASN A 241 -3.35 -23.10 2.53
N PRO A 242 -2.28 -22.70 1.84
CA PRO A 242 -0.96 -23.17 2.19
C PRO A 242 -0.42 -22.25 3.28
N SER A 243 -0.14 -22.82 4.47
CA SER A 243 0.65 -22.17 5.53
C SER A 243 1.68 -21.20 4.94
N TRP A 244 1.49 -19.89 5.18
CA TRP A 244 2.31 -18.81 4.62
C TRP A 244 3.59 -18.61 5.44
N SER A 245 4.17 -19.69 5.96
CA SER A 245 5.13 -19.71 7.07
C SER A 245 6.59 -19.52 6.65
N SER A 246 6.88 -18.57 5.76
CA SER A 246 8.27 -18.17 5.51
C SER A 246 8.52 -16.84 6.21
N ALA A 247 9.28 -16.89 7.30
CA ALA A 247 9.76 -15.71 8.01
C ALA A 247 10.48 -14.76 7.03
N PRO A 248 10.37 -13.43 7.23
CA PRO A 248 11.07 -12.47 6.40
C PRO A 248 12.59 -12.67 6.50
N LYS A 249 13.28 -12.33 5.43
CA LYS A 249 14.75 -12.38 5.35
C LYS A 249 15.26 -10.96 5.21
N PHE A 250 16.03 -10.48 6.18
CA PHE A 250 16.72 -9.19 6.12
C PHE A 250 18.21 -9.39 5.91
N TYR A 251 18.74 -8.77 4.85
CA TYR A 251 20.13 -8.91 4.45
C TYR A 251 20.96 -7.79 5.08
N HIS A 252 21.68 -8.15 6.15
CA HIS A 252 22.64 -7.26 6.78
C HIS A 252 24.00 -7.38 6.07
N GLY A 253 24.71 -6.25 5.93
CA GLY A 253 26.14 -6.28 5.61
C GLY A 253 26.86 -6.89 6.80
N SER A 254 27.40 -8.11 6.63
CA SER A 254 28.09 -8.93 7.63
C SER A 254 28.69 -8.14 8.82
N ASN A 255 28.00 -8.23 9.95
CA ASN A 255 28.54 -8.17 11.31
C ASN A 255 27.45 -8.65 12.30
N GLN A 256 27.09 -9.93 12.22
CA GLN A 256 26.56 -10.61 13.41
C GLN A 256 27.78 -11.13 14.18
N LEU A 257 28.28 -10.33 15.12
CA LEU A 257 28.93 -10.91 16.28
C LEU A 257 27.82 -11.61 17.06
N SER A 258 27.96 -12.92 17.14
CA SER A 258 27.19 -13.81 18.00
C SER A 258 27.10 -13.24 19.42
N TYR A 259 25.92 -12.79 19.83
CA TYR A 259 25.56 -12.84 21.25
C TYR A 259 24.91 -14.20 21.50
N ARG A 260 25.77 -15.20 21.69
CA ARG A 260 25.48 -16.28 22.62
C ARG A 260 25.90 -15.75 23.98
N ASN A 261 24.95 -15.62 24.89
CA ASN A 261 25.15 -15.91 26.30
C ASN A 261 24.12 -16.98 26.66
#